data_AF-A0A8E0QRR1-F1
#
_entry.id   AF-A0A8E0QRR1-F1
#
_cell.length_a   1.000
_cell.length_b   1.000
_cell.length_c   1.000
_cell.angle_alpha   90.00
_cell.angle_beta   90.00
_cell.angle_gamma   90.00
#
_symmetry.space_group_name_H-M   'P 1'
#
loop_
_entity.id
_entity.type
_entity.pdbx_description
1 polymer ?
#
loop_
_entity_poly.entity_id
_entity_poly.type
_entity_poly.pdbx_seq_one_letter_code
_entity_poly.pdbx_strand_id
1 'polypeptide(L)' 'MKAEVVTLPKGYFPPSIPTELKAEHEDNMAYWNEFGYEGRDDPTVIHPRDLNSPPSLDTVGDYVKKYDWMKVFGS' A
#
# COMPACT_ATOMS: atom_id res chain seq x y z
N MET A 1 -2.57 13.15 18.83
CA MET A 1 -3.54 12.45 17.97
C MET A 1 -3.81 11.10 18.63
N LYS A 2 -5.06 10.77 18.99
CA LYS A 2 -5.39 9.46 19.54
C LYS A 2 -5.66 8.53 18.36
N ALA A 3 -4.78 7.56 18.12
CA ALA A 3 -5.00 6.53 17.12
C ALA A 3 -5.65 5.32 17.82
N GLU A 4 -6.66 4.72 17.18
CA GLU A 4 -7.29 3.48 17.62
C GLU A 4 -6.83 2.35 16.70
N VAL A 5 -6.48 1.21 17.29
CA VAL A 5 -6.14 0.01 16.53
C VAL A 5 -7.45 -0.63 16.08
N VAL A 6 -7.76 -0.49 14.79
CA VAL A 6 -8.92 -1.16 14.18
C VAL A 6 -8.45 -2.47 13.55
N THR A 7 -9.08 -3.57 13.92
CA THR A 7 -8.87 -4.86 13.27
C THR A 7 -9.70 -4.97 11.99
N LEU A 8 -9.10 -5.53 10.95
CA LEU A 8 -9.73 -5.73 9.65
C LEU A 8 -10.43 -7.09 9.63
N PRO A 9 -11.78 -7.14 9.63
CA PRO A 9 -12.51 -8.38 9.85
C PRO A 9 -12.44 -9.31 8.63
N LYS A 10 -12.18 -10.60 8.89
CA LYS A 10 -12.22 -11.65 7.86
C LYS A 10 -13.60 -11.72 7.20
N GLY A 11 -13.64 -11.98 5.90
CA GLY A 11 -14.89 -12.10 5.14
C GLY A 11 -15.60 -10.78 4.84
N TYR A 12 -15.05 -9.63 5.28
CA TYR A 12 -15.59 -8.32 4.96
C TYR A 12 -14.88 -7.75 3.73
N PHE A 13 -15.57 -7.75 2.60
CA PHE A 13 -15.05 -7.25 1.34
C PHE A 13 -15.87 -6.08 0.83
N PRO A 14 -15.24 -5.10 0.16
CA PRO A 14 -15.95 -4.15 -0.67
C PRO A 14 -16.83 -4.89 -1.70
N PRO A 15 -18.07 -4.42 -1.96
CA PRO A 15 -18.98 -5.08 -2.91
C PRO A 15 -18.41 -5.24 -4.33
N SER A 16 -17.43 -4.41 -4.69
CA SER A 16 -16.79 -4.38 -6.01
C SER A 16 -15.60 -5.33 -6.16
N ILE A 17 -15.18 -6.05 -5.11
CA ILE A 17 -14.03 -6.96 -5.23
C ILE A 17 -14.40 -8.19 -6.09
N PRO A 18 -13.64 -8.46 -7.17
CA PRO A 18 -13.75 -9.70 -7.92
C PRO A 18 -13.55 -10.93 -7.03
N THR A 19 -14.28 -12.02 -7.30
CA THR A 19 -14.28 -13.21 -6.45
C THR A 19 -12.88 -13.85 -6.35
N GLU A 20 -12.15 -13.85 -7.45
CA GLU A 20 -10.78 -14.36 -7.54
C GLU A 20 -9.77 -13.58 -6.68
N LEU A 21 -10.06 -12.32 -6.37
CA LEU A 21 -9.19 -11.48 -5.54
C LEU A 21 -9.54 -11.54 -4.05
N LYS A 22 -10.63 -12.22 -3.66
CA LYS A 22 -11.05 -12.29 -2.25
C LYS A 22 -10.01 -12.96 -1.37
N ALA A 23 -9.42 -14.07 -1.83
CA ALA A 23 -8.42 -14.79 -1.05
C ALA A 23 -7.18 -13.91 -0.79
N GLU A 24 -6.62 -13.31 -1.84
CA GLU A 24 -5.49 -12.39 -1.76
C GLU A 24 -5.79 -11.18 -0.85
N HIS A 25 -7.02 -10.68 -0.91
CA HIS A 25 -7.46 -9.59 -0.05
C HIS A 25 -7.55 -10.01 1.42
N GLU A 26 -8.02 -11.21 1.72
CA GLU A 26 -8.02 -11.74 3.10
C GLU A 26 -6.60 -11.88 3.64
N ASP A 27 -5.68 -12.42 2.84
CA ASP A 27 -4.29 -12.60 3.24
C ASP A 27 -3.63 -11.25 3.52
N ASN A 28 -3.92 -10.23 2.71
CA ASN A 28 -3.44 -8.86 2.93
C ASN A 28 -4.02 -8.24 4.22
N MET A 29 -5.31 -8.41 4.48
CA MET A 29 -5.95 -7.94 5.72
C MET A 29 -5.40 -8.67 6.95
N ALA A 30 -5.14 -9.98 6.84
CA ALA A 30 -4.51 -10.77 7.90
C ALA A 30 -3.11 -10.26 8.21
N TYR A 31 -2.30 -9.99 7.18
CA TYR A 31 -0.98 -9.39 7.33
C TYR A 31 -1.05 -8.06 8.10
N TRP A 32 -1.98 -7.17 7.76
CA TRP A 32 -2.13 -5.89 8.47
C TRP A 32 -2.58 -6.06 9.93
N ASN A 33 -3.41 -7.05 10.25
CA ASN A 33 -3.78 -7.34 11.64
C ASN A 33 -2.59 -7.87 12.46
N GLU A 34 -1.76 -8.72 11.85
CA GLU A 34 -0.64 -9.40 12.50
C GLU A 34 0.60 -8.51 12.62
N PHE A 35 0.94 -7.80 11.54
CA PHE A 35 2.17 -7.01 11.43
C PHE A 35 1.93 -5.51 11.37
N GLY A 36 0.68 -5.02 11.27
CA GLY A 36 0.41 -3.59 11.10
C GLY A 36 0.81 -3.07 9.71
N TYR A 37 0.59 -1.77 9.48
CA TYR A 37 0.86 -1.13 8.18
C TYR A 37 2.35 -0.97 7.85
N GLU A 38 3.21 -0.81 8.87
CA GLU A 38 4.67 -0.62 8.71
C GLU A 38 5.49 -1.85 9.17
N GLY A 39 4.86 -3.02 9.31
CA GLY A 39 5.55 -4.22 9.84
C GLY A 39 5.75 -4.21 11.37
N ARG A 40 5.16 -3.22 12.08
CA ARG A 40 5.32 -2.97 13.53
C ARG A 40 6.78 -2.67 13.88
N ASP A 41 7.12 -2.66 15.18
CA ASP A 41 8.49 -2.54 15.68
C ASP A 41 9.33 -3.80 15.37
N ASP A 42 9.08 -4.51 14.27
CA ASP A 42 9.87 -5.67 13.84
C ASP A 42 11.31 -5.21 13.55
N PRO A 43 12.29 -5.63 14.38
CA PRO A 43 13.67 -5.16 14.27
C PRO A 43 14.39 -5.72 13.03
N THR A 44 13.78 -6.67 12.31
CA THR A 44 14.34 -7.26 11.09
C THR A 44 13.98 -6.44 9.83
N VAL A 45 12.99 -5.54 9.93
CA VAL A 45 12.55 -4.68 8.83
C VAL A 45 13.12 -3.28 9.02
N ILE A 46 14.00 -2.85 8.13
CA ILE A 46 14.48 -1.46 8.10
C ILE A 46 13.46 -0.63 7.32
N HIS A 47 12.81 0.32 7.99
CA HIS A 47 11.90 1.23 7.31
C HIS A 47 12.68 2.04 6.25
N PRO A 48 12.15 2.27 5.03
CA PRO A 48 12.87 3.00 3.97
C PRO A 48 13.43 4.38 4.37
N ARG A 49 12.77 5.05 5.33
CA ARG A 49 13.19 6.33 5.95
C ARG A 49 14.52 6.24 6.72
N ASP A 50 14.86 5.06 7.22
CA ASP A 50 16.05 4.79 8.05
C ASP A 50 17.21 4.17 7.25
N LEU A 51 17.07 4.07 5.92
CA LEU A 51 18.17 3.66 5.03
C LEU A 51 19.27 4.73 5.03
N ASN A 52 20.54 4.32 4.96
CA ASN A 52 21.69 5.25 4.88
C ASN A 52 21.62 6.22 3.68
N SER A 53 20.99 5.76 2.59
CA SER A 53 20.74 6.54 1.37
C SER A 53 19.30 6.28 0.94
N PRO A 54 18.31 6.94 1.56
CA PRO A 54 16.92 6.72 1.21
C PRO A 54 16.69 7.20 -0.23
N PRO A 55 15.93 6.45 -1.05
CA PRO A 55 15.64 6.90 -2.41
C PRO A 55 14.84 8.19 -2.35
N SER A 56 15.35 9.24 -3.01
CA SER A 56 14.58 10.46 -3.26
C SER A 56 13.62 10.16 -4.40
N LEU A 57 12.37 9.86 -4.06
CA LEU A 57 11.31 9.65 -5.04
C LEU A 57 10.59 10.98 -5.29
N ASP A 58 10.43 11.35 -6.56
CA ASP A 58 9.54 12.44 -6.96
C ASP A 58 8.08 12.06 -6.68
N THR A 59 7.17 13.04 -6.70
CA THR A 59 5.75 12.75 -6.45
C THR A 59 5.10 12.01 -7.63
N VAL A 60 3.99 11.32 -7.37
CA VAL A 60 3.13 10.78 -8.45
C VAL A 60 2.74 11.90 -9.43
N GLY A 61 2.51 13.12 -8.94
CA GLY A 61 2.23 14.28 -9.78
C GLY A 61 3.38 14.64 -10.72
N ASP A 62 4.63 14.52 -10.26
CA ASP A 62 5.81 14.77 -11.10
C ASP A 62 6.00 13.67 -12.13
N TYR A 63 5.73 12.41 -11.78
CA TYR A 63 5.69 11.31 -12.75
C TYR A 63 4.65 11.56 -13.84
N VAL A 64 3.43 11.94 -13.47
CA VAL A 64 2.36 12.25 -14.44
C VAL A 64 2.77 13.41 -15.34
N LYS A 65 3.43 14.46 -14.83
CA LYS A 65 3.88 15.59 -15.66
C LYS A 65 5.01 15.22 -16.63
N LYS A 66 5.86 14.24 -16.30
CA LYS A 66 6.98 13.82 -17.15
C LYS A 66 6.54 13.08 -18.41
N TYR A 67 5.37 12.47 -18.41
CA TYR A 67 4.88 11.67 -19.53
C TYR A 67 4.07 12.51 -20.53
N ASP A 68 4.38 12.33 -21.82
CA ASP A 68 3.58 12.85 -22.91
C ASP A 68 2.36 11.94 -23.13
N TRP A 69 1.27 12.26 -22.44
CA TRP A 69 0.03 11.49 -22.49
C TRP A 69 -0.68 11.56 -23.85
N MET A 70 -0.35 12.55 -24.69
CA MET A 70 -0.88 12.62 -26.06
C MET A 70 -0.36 11.47 -26.93
N LYS A 71 0.83 10.92 -26.65
CA LYS A 71 1.32 9.72 -27.35
C LYS A 71 0.62 8.44 -26.92
N VAL A 72 0.04 8.42 -25.72
CA VAL A 72 -0.61 7.24 -25.15
C VAL A 72 -2.10 7.21 -25.47
N PHE A 73 -2.76 8.39 -25.43
CA PHE A 73 -4.20 8.52 -25.58
C PHE A 73 -4.64 9.36 -26.79
N GLY A 74 -3.69 9.98 -27.52
CA GLY A 74 -3.98 10.64 -28.77
C GLY A 74 -4.27 9.60 -29.85
N SER A 75 -5.45 9.70 -30.45
CA SER A 75 -5.91 8.86 -31.57
C SER A 75 -5.05 9.02 -32.82
#